data_AF-A0A7K9IVJ9-F1
#
_entry.id   AF-A0A7K9IVJ9-F1
#
_cell.length_a   1.000
_cell.length_b   1.000
_cell.length_c   1.000
_cell.angle_alpha   90.00
_cell.angle_beta   90.00
_cell.angle_gamma   90.00
#
_symmetry.space_group_name_H-M   'P 1'
#
loop_
_entity.id
_entity.type
_entity.pdbx_description
1 polymer ?
#
loop_
_entity_poly.entity_id
_entity_poly.type
_entity_poly.pdbx_seq_one_letter_code
_entity_poly.pdbx_strand_id
1 'polypeptide(L)'
;EMWYGVFLWALVSSLAFHVPAALLALFTLRHHKYGRFMSVSVLLMGIVGPLPAGTLTSAAIAGVYRAAGKKMIPFEALIFGVGQTFCVVVVSFLRILATL
;
A
#
# COMPACT_ATOMS: atom_id res chain seq x y z
N GLU A 1 8.80 -16.22 -7.61
CA GLU A 1 9.65 -15.11 -8.11
C GLU A 1 9.83 -14.06 -7.02
N MET A 2 10.99 -13.43 -6.93
CA MET A 2 11.38 -12.58 -5.79
C MET A 2 10.47 -11.35 -5.62
N TRP A 3 9.97 -10.80 -6.74
CA TRP A 3 9.08 -9.65 -6.75
C TRP A 3 7.74 -9.93 -6.07
N TYR A 4 7.26 -11.17 -6.12
CA TYR A 4 5.97 -11.54 -5.56
C TYR A 4 5.95 -11.42 -4.04
N GLY A 5 7.06 -11.76 -3.38
CA GLY A 5 7.19 -11.62 -1.92
C GLY A 5 7.12 -10.16 -1.48
N VAL A 6 7.83 -9.27 -2.19
CA VAL A 6 7.80 -7.82 -1.93
C VAL A 6 6.40 -7.27 -2.13
N PHE A 7 5.77 -7.61 -3.27
CA PHE A 7 4.43 -7.18 -3.62
C PHE A 7 3.39 -7.63 -2.60
N LEU A 8 3.47 -8.89 -2.14
CA LEU A 8 2.52 -9.43 -1.17
C LEU A 8 2.62 -8.69 0.17
N TRP A 9 3.84 -8.41 0.65
CA TRP A 9 4.04 -7.63 1.87
C TRP A 9 3.60 -6.18 1.72
N ALA A 10 3.76 -5.57 0.54
CA ALA A 10 3.21 -4.25 0.25
C ALA A 10 1.67 -4.26 0.29
N LEU A 11 1.02 -5.26 -0.32
CA LEU A 11 -0.43 -5.38 -0.32
C LEU A 11 -1.00 -5.63 1.08
N VAL A 12 -0.40 -6.56 1.84
CA VAL A 12 -0.81 -6.89 3.21
C VAL A 12 -0.67 -5.68 4.12
N SER A 13 0.47 -4.98 4.05
CA SER A 13 0.67 -3.76 4.86
C SER A 13 -0.30 -2.65 4.46
N SER A 14 -0.56 -2.44 3.16
CA SER A 14 -1.56 -1.45 2.71
C SER A 14 -2.94 -1.76 3.26
N LEU A 15 -3.39 -3.01 3.19
CA LEU A 15 -4.68 -3.45 3.74
C LEU A 15 -4.73 -3.28 5.26
N ALA A 16 -3.64 -3.56 5.97
CA ALA A 16 -3.57 -3.39 7.42
C ALA A 16 -3.78 -1.93 7.86
N PHE A 17 -3.44 -0.94 7.04
CA PHE A 17 -3.75 0.47 7.31
C PHE A 17 -5.14 0.89 6.83
N HIS A 18 -5.52 0.49 5.61
CA HIS A 18 -6.76 0.97 4.99
C HIS A 18 -8.02 0.29 5.54
N VAL A 19 -7.95 -0.98 5.99
CA VAL A 19 -9.10 -1.69 6.56
C VAL A 19 -9.55 -1.06 7.89
N PRO A 20 -8.68 -0.85 8.89
CA PRO A 20 -9.07 -0.15 10.11
C PRO A 20 -9.56 1.28 9.85
N ALA A 21 -8.89 2.02 8.95
CA ALA A 21 -9.30 3.37 8.58
C ALA A 21 -10.71 3.38 7.96
N ALA A 22 -11.00 2.45 7.05
CA ALA A 22 -12.31 2.34 6.42
C ALA A 22 -13.40 1.88 7.39
N LEU A 23 -13.09 0.97 8.32
CA LEU A 23 -14.01 0.54 9.39
C LEU A 23 -14.33 1.69 10.34
N LEU A 24 -13.32 2.45 10.78
CA LEU A 24 -13.50 3.63 11.63
C LEU A 24 -14.34 4.69 10.91
N ALA A 25 -14.02 4.99 9.65
CA ALA A 25 -14.82 5.89 8.82
C ALA A 25 -16.25 5.36 8.67
N LEU A 26 -16.46 4.05 8.51
CA LEU A 26 -17.78 3.48 8.30
C LEU A 26 -18.60 3.59 9.58
N PHE A 27 -18.01 3.28 10.73
CA PHE A 27 -18.67 3.40 12.02
C PHE A 27 -19.05 4.85 12.33
N THR A 28 -18.16 5.80 12.03
CA THR A 28 -18.34 7.23 12.30
C THR A 28 -19.38 7.85 11.35
N LEU A 29 -19.37 7.44 10.08
CA LEU A 29 -20.17 8.06 9.02
C LEU A 29 -21.38 7.20 8.59
N ARG A 30 -21.69 6.10 9.30
CA ARG A 30 -22.80 5.18 8.98
C ARG A 30 -24.16 5.84 8.83
N HIS A 31 -24.39 6.95 9.56
CA HIS A 31 -25.65 7.69 9.55
C HIS A 31 -25.69 8.80 8.49
N HIS A 32 -24.55 9.13 7.85
CA HIS A 32 -24.47 10.13 6.80
C HIS A 32 -24.64 9.50 5.42
N LYS A 33 -25.64 9.96 4.66
CA LYS A 33 -26.01 9.46 3.32
C LYS A 33 -24.81 9.40 2.35
N TYR A 34 -23.92 10.39 2.40
CA TYR A 34 -22.69 10.46 1.59
C TYR A 34 -21.44 9.95 2.32
N GLY A 35 -21.43 9.98 3.65
CA GLY A 35 -20.28 9.59 4.46
C GLY A 35 -19.93 8.10 4.35
N ARG A 36 -20.93 7.24 4.11
CA ARG A 36 -20.70 5.81 3.83
C ARG A 36 -19.85 5.57 2.58
N PHE A 37 -19.95 6.44 1.56
CA PHE A 37 -19.15 6.31 0.34
C PHE A 37 -17.68 6.67 0.56
N MET A 38 -17.35 7.51 1.55
CA MET A 38 -15.95 7.83 1.87
C MET A 38 -15.18 6.59 2.35
N SER A 39 -15.76 5.72 3.17
CA SER A 39 -15.11 4.45 3.56
C SER A 39 -14.79 3.55 2.37
N VAL A 40 -15.70 3.49 1.40
CA VAL A 40 -15.48 2.69 0.18
C VAL A 40 -14.34 3.29 -0.64
N SER A 41 -14.27 4.62 -0.76
CA SER A 41 -13.16 5.30 -1.43
C SER A 41 -11.81 5.09 -0.74
N VAL A 42 -11.76 5.07 0.60
CA VAL A 42 -10.54 4.78 1.36
C VAL A 42 -10.05 3.35 1.09
N LEU A 43 -10.95 2.37 1.10
CA LEU A 43 -10.61 0.99 0.75
C LEU A 43 -10.16 0.85 -0.71
N LEU A 44 -10.86 1.50 -1.64
CA LEU A 44 -10.52 1.48 -3.05
C LEU A 44 -9.14 2.10 -3.32
N MET A 45 -8.81 3.23 -2.68
CA MET A 45 -7.48 3.82 -2.81
C MET A 45 -6.38 2.90 -2.28
N GLY A 46 -6.62 2.22 -1.15
CA GLY A 46 -5.68 1.28 -0.55
C GLY A 46 -5.40 0.02 -1.38
N ILE A 47 -6.22 -0.25 -2.39
CA ILE A 47 -6.11 -1.42 -3.27
C ILE A 47 -5.72 -0.99 -4.69
N VAL A 48 -6.50 -0.11 -5.32
CA VAL A 48 -6.36 0.22 -6.74
C VAL A 48 -5.06 0.95 -7.05
N GLY A 49 -4.62 1.88 -6.19
CA GLY A 49 -3.36 2.61 -6.39
C GLY A 49 -2.12 1.72 -6.25
N PRO A 50 -2.02 0.90 -5.18
CA PRO A 50 -0.89 0.00 -4.97
C PRO A 50 -0.76 -1.15 -5.98
N LEU A 51 -1.83 -1.53 -6.70
CA LEU A 51 -1.75 -2.64 -7.67
C LEU A 51 -0.73 -2.38 -8.81
N PRO A 52 -0.88 -1.34 -9.65
CA PRO A 52 0.09 -1.08 -10.73
C PRO A 52 1.43 -0.54 -10.21
N ALA A 53 1.41 0.35 -9.21
CA ALA A 53 2.64 0.94 -8.69
C ALA A 53 3.48 -0.04 -7.84
N GLY A 54 2.81 -0.83 -6.99
CA GLY A 54 3.44 -1.83 -6.14
C GLY A 54 3.98 -3.01 -6.94
N THR A 55 3.29 -3.45 -8.00
CA THR A 55 3.84 -4.47 -8.91
C THR A 55 5.08 -3.98 -9.64
N LEU A 56 5.05 -2.77 -10.21
CA LEU A 56 6.18 -2.19 -10.92
C LEU A 56 7.41 -2.01 -10.02
N THR A 57 7.23 -1.43 -8.84
CA THR A 57 8.32 -1.21 -7.88
C THR A 57 8.85 -2.52 -7.30
N SER A 58 8.00 -3.51 -7.06
CA SER A 58 8.42 -4.84 -6.62
C SER A 58 9.21 -5.59 -7.69
N ALA A 59 8.79 -5.48 -8.95
CA ALA A 59 9.51 -6.03 -10.10
C ALA A 59 10.89 -5.36 -10.26
N ALA A 60 10.97 -4.04 -10.08
CA ALA A 60 12.24 -3.31 -10.10
C ALA A 60 13.20 -3.80 -9.01
N ILE A 61 12.74 -3.95 -7.77
CA ILE A 61 13.56 -4.47 -6.65
C ILE A 61 14.06 -5.88 -6.96
N ALA A 62 13.19 -6.77 -7.43
CA ALA A 62 13.59 -8.11 -7.83
C ALA A 62 14.59 -8.10 -9.01
N GLY A 63 14.42 -7.18 -9.96
CA GLY A 63 15.35 -6.95 -11.06
C GLY A 63 16.75 -6.59 -10.57
N VAL A 64 16.85 -5.70 -9.57
CA VAL A 64 18.12 -5.33 -8.93
C VAL A 64 18.78 -6.53 -8.26
N TYR A 65 18.03 -7.32 -7.47
CA TYR A 65 18.58 -8.53 -6.85
C TYR A 65 19.07 -9.55 -7.89
N ARG A 66 18.30 -9.73 -8.97
CA ARG A 66 18.67 -10.62 -10.07
C ARG A 66 19.94 -10.15 -10.77
N ALA A 67 20.07 -8.85 -11.05
CA ALA A 67 21.27 -8.26 -11.64
C ALA A 67 22.49 -8.39 -10.71
N ALA A 68 22.28 -8.31 -9.39
CA ALA A 68 23.33 -8.52 -8.39
C ALA A 68 23.66 -9.99 -8.12
N GLY A 69 22.96 -10.96 -8.74
CA GLY A 69 23.12 -12.39 -8.50
C GLY A 69 22.74 -12.83 -7.09
N LYS A 70 22.00 -12.01 -6.33
CA LYS A 70 21.60 -12.30 -4.95
C LYS A 70 20.20 -12.91 -4.91
N LYS A 71 19.99 -13.85 -4.00
CA LYS A 71 18.64 -14.27 -3.59
C LYS A 71 18.19 -13.39 -2.43
N MET A 72 16.91 -13.02 -2.46
CA MET A 72 16.25 -12.19 -1.46
C MET A 72 15.67 -13.10 -0.40
N ILE A 73 16.01 -12.85 0.85
CA ILE A 73 15.44 -13.58 1.97
C ILE A 73 14.05 -13.03 2.33
N PRO A 74 13.18 -13.81 2.98
CA PRO A 74 11.82 -13.38 3.32
C PRO A 74 11.74 -12.07 4.12
N PHE A 75 12.73 -11.82 4.98
CA PHE A 75 12.79 -10.62 5.79
C PHE A 75 13.08 -9.35 4.98
N GLU A 76 13.93 -9.44 3.95
CA GLU A 76 14.17 -8.32 3.03
C GLU A 76 12.91 -7.99 2.23
N ALA A 77 12.20 -9.03 1.76
CA ALA A 77 10.92 -8.86 1.07
C ALA A 77 9.89 -8.14 1.94
N LEU A 78 9.84 -8.46 3.24
CA LEU A 78 9.00 -7.77 4.22
C LEU A 78 9.39 -6.30 4.36
N ILE A 79 10.68 -6.00 4.56
CA ILE A 79 11.16 -4.61 4.71
C ILE A 79 10.82 -3.78 3.47
N PHE A 80 11.10 -4.30 2.28
CA PHE A 80 10.81 -3.59 1.03
C PHE A 80 9.31 -3.40 0.81
N GLY A 81 8.49 -4.43 1.07
CA GLY A 81 7.04 -4.34 0.91
C GLY A 81 6.42 -3.34 1.89
N VAL A 82 6.77 -3.41 3.17
CA VAL A 82 6.29 -2.46 4.20
C VAL A 82 6.81 -1.04 3.90
N GLY A 83 8.07 -0.92 3.48
CA GLY A 83 8.68 0.35 3.10
C GLY A 83 7.96 1.04 1.93
N GLN A 84 7.53 0.28 0.92
CA GLN A 84 6.72 0.81 -0.19
C GLN A 84 5.42 1.44 0.33
N THR A 85 4.68 0.71 1.18
CA THR A 85 3.44 1.21 1.78
C THR A 85 3.68 2.46 2.62
N PHE A 86 4.73 2.46 3.44
CA PHE A 86 5.09 3.63 4.25
C PHE A 86 5.37 4.88 3.40
N CYS A 87 6.16 4.73 2.33
CA CYS A 87 6.41 5.83 1.39
C CYS A 87 5.13 6.35 0.74
N VAL A 88 4.23 5.46 0.31
CA VAL A 88 2.93 5.84 -0.27
C VAL A 88 2.10 6.63 0.73
N VAL A 89 2.04 6.20 2.00
CA VAL A 89 1.32 6.92 3.07
C VAL A 89 1.92 8.31 3.25
N VAL A 90 3.24 8.43 3.41
CA VAL A 90 3.91 9.73 3.60
C VAL A 90 3.65 10.67 2.42
N VAL A 91 3.84 10.21 1.19
CA VAL A 91 3.58 11.02 -0.02
C VAL A 91 2.11 11.45 -0.10
N SER A 92 1.18 10.56 0.25
CA SER A 92 -0.25 10.88 0.25
C SER A 92 -0.60 11.96 1.27
N PHE A 93 -0.05 11.86 2.49
CA PHE A 93 -0.20 12.89 3.51
C PHE A 93 0.39 14.24 3.08
N LEU A 94 1.60 14.25 2.53
CA LEU A 94 2.26 15.46 2.03
C LEU A 94 1.48 16.12 0.90
N ARG A 95 0.88 15.31 0.00
CA ARG A 95 0.07 15.83 -1.10
C ARG A 95 -1.23 16.49 -0.60
N ILE A 96 -1.90 15.91 0.39
CA ILE A 96 -3.08 16.53 1.02
C ILE A 96 -2.69 17.88 1.64
N LEU A 97 -1.58 17.92 2.40
CA LEU A 97 -1.09 19.16 3.01
C LEU A 97 -0.80 20.25 1.97
N ALA A 98 -0.25 19.89 0.82
CA ALA A 98 0.04 20.84 -0.26
C ALA A 98 -1.22 21.40 -0.97
N THR A 99 -2.40 20.81 -0.74
CA THR A 99 -3.67 21.23 -1.36
C THR A 99 -4.61 21.96 -0.40
N LEU A 100 -4.22 22.09 0.88
CA LEU A 100 -4.91 22.87 1.91
C LEU A 100 -4.28 24.26 2.02
#